data_AF-A0A803K508-F1
#
_entry.id   AF-A0A803K508-F1
#
_cell.length_a   1.000
_cell.length_b   1.000
_cell.length_c   1.000
_cell.angle_alpha   90.00
_cell.angle_beta   90.00
_cell.angle_gamma   90.00
#
_symmetry.space_group_name_H-M   'P 1'
#
loop_
_entity.id
_entity.type
_entity.pdbx_description
1 polymer ?
#
loop_
_entity_poly.entity_id
_entity_poly.type
_entity_poly.pdbx_seq_one_letter_code
_entity_poly.pdbx_strand_id
1 'polypeptide(L)'
;SEVHLNLKEVKMQKSLDYDYVKDAIFHRYELNVETFRQRFRAYRYSNFDGPREAYAQLHELLLKWIQPERKTGEQILEMIALEQFIEILPDKVKLWVQEHRPETSTKAISLAEDFLLARREADDYRTGSQVALSIDYWERLS
;
A
#
# COMPACT_ATOMS: atom_id res chain seq x y z
N SER A 1 -18.05 -17.14 44.70
CA SER A 1 -18.29 -18.11 43.61
C SER A 1 -17.35 -17.84 42.45
N GLU A 2 -16.73 -18.88 41.90
CA GLU A 2 -15.68 -18.88 40.85
C GLU A 2 -15.92 -17.95 39.66
N VAL A 3 -17.17 -17.60 39.36
CA VAL A 3 -17.58 -16.68 38.29
C VAL A 3 -16.90 -15.30 38.33
N HIS A 4 -16.60 -14.76 39.52
CA HIS A 4 -15.96 -13.44 39.65
C HIS A 4 -14.44 -13.49 39.45
N LEU A 5 -13.82 -14.65 39.71
CA LEU A 5 -12.40 -14.90 39.43
C LEU A 5 -12.20 -15.17 37.94
N ASN A 6 -13.10 -15.92 37.31
CA ASN A 6 -13.12 -16.15 35.85
C ASN A 6 -13.25 -14.84 35.05
N LEU A 7 -14.00 -13.85 35.53
CA LEU A 7 -14.10 -12.54 34.87
C LEU A 7 -12.80 -11.72 34.93
N LYS A 8 -12.03 -11.85 36.03
CA LYS A 8 -10.71 -11.22 36.15
C LYS A 8 -9.69 -11.96 35.28
N GLU A 9 -9.78 -13.28 35.21
CA GLU A 9 -8.92 -14.14 34.40
C GLU A 9 -9.16 -13.95 32.90
N VAL A 10 -10.42 -13.84 32.45
CA VAL A 10 -10.78 -13.48 31.07
C VAL A 10 -10.39 -12.04 30.72
N LYS A 11 -10.49 -11.09 31.67
CA LYS A 11 -9.98 -9.72 31.46
C LYS A 11 -8.47 -9.66 31.38
N MET A 12 -7.76 -10.51 32.14
CA MET A 12 -6.31 -10.64 32.09
C MET A 12 -5.85 -11.38 30.82
N GLN A 13 -6.66 -12.30 30.30
CA GLN A 13 -6.43 -12.94 29.00
C GLN A 13 -6.62 -11.94 27.84
N LYS A 14 -7.54 -10.97 27.98
CA LYS A 14 -7.64 -9.79 27.10
C LYS A 14 -6.57 -8.73 27.37
N SER A 15 -5.68 -8.94 28.35
CA SER A 15 -4.50 -8.11 28.60
C SER A 15 -3.24 -8.65 27.89
N LEU A 16 -3.34 -9.82 27.24
CA LEU A 16 -2.38 -10.29 26.22
C LEU A 16 -2.58 -9.59 24.87
N ASP A 17 -3.55 -8.69 24.80
CA ASP A 17 -3.84 -7.77 23.71
C ASP A 17 -2.78 -6.64 23.61
N TYR A 18 -1.56 -6.87 24.11
CA TYR A 18 -0.42 -6.01 23.82
C TYR A 18 -0.13 -6.04 22.32
N ASP A 19 -0.30 -7.19 21.67
CA ASP A 19 -0.15 -7.30 20.22
C ASP A 19 -1.24 -6.54 19.47
N TYR A 20 -2.50 -6.56 19.92
CA TYR A 20 -3.55 -5.70 19.34
C TYR A 20 -3.35 -4.22 19.63
N VAL A 21 -2.94 -3.86 20.85
CA VAL A 21 -2.62 -2.47 21.18
C VAL A 21 -1.43 -2.03 20.32
N LYS A 22 -0.41 -2.88 20.16
CA LYS A 22 0.75 -2.65 19.30
C LYS A 22 0.36 -2.57 17.84
N ASP A 23 -0.56 -3.39 17.34
CA ASP A 23 -1.08 -3.39 15.96
C ASP A 23 -2.00 -2.19 15.68
N ALA A 24 -2.87 -1.83 16.61
CA ALA A 24 -3.71 -0.63 16.50
C ALA A 24 -2.86 0.64 16.56
N ILE A 25 -1.84 0.65 17.43
CA ILE A 25 -0.81 1.68 17.45
C ILE A 25 -0.01 1.65 16.15
N PHE A 26 0.35 0.47 15.63
CA PHE A 26 1.11 0.28 14.39
C PHE A 26 0.33 0.80 13.19
N HIS A 27 -0.93 0.45 13.01
CA HIS A 27 -1.80 1.03 11.98
C HIS A 27 -1.96 2.55 12.11
N ARG A 28 -2.02 3.07 13.34
CA ARG A 28 -1.97 4.52 13.58
C ARG A 28 -0.61 5.13 13.21
N TYR A 29 0.48 4.39 13.36
CA TYR A 29 1.84 4.77 12.95
C TYR A 29 2.10 4.56 11.46
N GLU A 30 1.50 3.59 10.78
CA GLU A 30 1.62 3.40 9.33
C GLU A 30 0.98 4.57 8.59
N LEU A 31 -0.19 5.02 9.06
CA LEU A 31 -0.81 6.27 8.61
C LEU A 31 0.12 7.47 8.85
N ASN A 32 0.96 7.41 9.89
CA ASN A 32 1.97 8.43 10.18
C ASN A 32 3.21 8.31 9.27
N VAL A 33 3.68 7.10 8.97
CA VAL A 33 4.84 6.80 8.12
C VAL A 33 4.59 7.22 6.68
N GLU A 34 3.43 6.86 6.12
CA GLU A 34 3.04 7.29 4.77
C GLU A 34 2.87 8.82 4.70
N THR A 35 2.36 9.45 5.77
CA THR A 35 2.31 10.92 5.86
C THR A 35 3.70 11.54 5.84
N PHE A 36 4.68 10.99 6.57
CA PHE A 36 6.05 11.48 6.56
C PHE A 36 6.73 11.27 5.20
N ARG A 37 6.48 10.14 4.53
CA ARG A 37 6.95 9.91 3.16
C ARG A 37 6.43 10.99 2.22
N GLN A 38 5.12 11.22 2.22
CA GLN A 38 4.50 12.22 1.36
C GLN A 38 5.06 13.62 1.63
N ARG A 39 5.22 14.00 2.90
CA ARG A 39 5.85 15.27 3.28
C ARG A 39 7.30 15.37 2.83
N PHE A 40 8.08 14.30 2.98
CA PHE A 40 9.47 14.23 2.53
C PHE A 40 9.58 14.46 1.01
N ARG A 41 8.78 13.74 0.21
CA ARG A 41 8.77 13.86 -1.26
C ARG A 41 8.18 15.19 -1.76
N ALA A 42 7.19 15.71 -1.04
CA ALA A 42 6.54 16.99 -1.35
C ALA A 42 7.33 18.21 -0.85
N TYR A 43 8.34 18.02 0.00
CA TYR A 43 9.15 19.12 0.52
C TYR A 43 9.75 19.94 -0.63
N ARG A 44 9.64 21.26 -0.53
CA ARG A 44 10.21 22.22 -1.49
C ARG A 44 11.03 23.23 -0.74
N TYR A 45 12.18 23.58 -1.31
CA TYR A 45 13.05 24.61 -0.74
C TYR A 45 12.32 25.95 -0.76
N SER A 46 12.22 26.59 0.41
CA SER A 46 11.67 27.93 0.57
C SER A 46 12.81 28.92 0.74
N ASN A 47 12.72 30.09 0.12
CA ASN A 47 13.73 31.16 0.29
C ASN A 47 13.78 31.73 1.71
N PHE A 48 12.79 31.42 2.55
CA PHE A 48 12.75 31.80 3.96
C PHE A 48 13.50 30.81 4.88
N ASP A 49 13.72 29.58 4.40
CA ASP A 49 14.51 28.58 5.12
C ASP A 49 15.97 28.68 4.66
N GLY A 50 16.90 28.79 5.60
CA GLY A 50 18.31 28.63 5.29
C GLY A 50 18.62 27.19 4.85
N PRO A 51 19.72 26.94 4.11
CA PRO A 51 20.09 25.59 3.68
C PRO A 51 20.22 24.59 4.83
N ARG A 52 20.65 25.05 6.01
CA ARG A 52 20.80 24.21 7.20
C ARG A 52 19.45 23.79 7.75
N GLU A 53 18.52 24.73 7.87
CA GLU A 53 17.16 24.50 8.34
C GLU A 53 16.41 23.60 7.37
N ALA A 54 16.56 23.82 6.07
CA ALA A 54 15.93 23.00 5.05
C ALA A 54 16.42 21.54 5.09
N TYR A 55 17.73 21.34 5.24
CA TYR A 55 18.29 19.99 5.40
C TYR A 55 17.83 19.33 6.70
N ALA A 56 17.81 20.07 7.82
CA ALA A 56 17.35 19.53 9.10
C ALA A 56 15.91 19.03 9.04
N GLN A 57 15.01 19.78 8.40
CA GLN A 57 13.61 19.37 8.18
C GLN A 57 13.51 18.13 7.29
N LEU A 58 14.23 18.10 6.16
CA LEU A 58 14.28 16.93 5.28
C LEU A 58 14.78 15.68 6.00
N HIS A 59 15.85 15.83 6.79
CA HIS A 59 16.44 14.75 7.55
C HIS A 59 15.49 14.21 8.63
N GLU A 60 14.78 15.10 9.34
CA GLU A 60 13.78 14.70 10.33
C GLU A 60 12.61 13.94 9.68
N LEU A 61 12.12 14.41 8.52
CA LEU A 61 11.08 13.72 7.76
C LEU A 61 11.56 12.34 7.29
N LEU A 62 12.80 12.24 6.81
CA LEU A 62 13.39 10.98 6.38
C LEU A 62 13.48 9.98 7.54
N LEU A 63 13.99 10.39 8.71
CA LEU A 63 14.09 9.49 9.87
C LEU A 63 12.73 8.99 10.32
N LYS A 64 11.71 9.85 10.34
CA LYS A 64 10.34 9.46 10.73
C LYS A 64 9.66 8.55 9.72
N TRP A 65 9.98 8.69 8.43
CA TRP A 65 9.51 7.80 7.38
C TRP A 65 10.25 6.45 7.41
N ILE A 66 11.58 6.46 7.35
CA ILE A 66 12.40 5.24 7.26
C ILE A 66 12.37 4.43 8.55
N GLN A 67 12.43 5.10 9.71
CA GLN A 67 12.55 4.48 11.04
C GLN A 67 13.70 3.46 11.10
N PRO A 68 14.95 3.89 10.84
CA PRO A 68 16.11 3.00 10.70
C PRO A 68 16.41 2.18 11.97
N GLU A 69 15.92 2.60 13.13
CA GLU A 69 16.05 1.85 14.40
C GLU A 69 15.20 0.56 14.41
N ARG A 70 14.26 0.42 13.48
CA ARG A 70 13.31 -0.70 13.40
C ARG A 70 13.42 -1.51 12.11
N LYS A 71 14.24 -1.06 11.15
CA LYS A 71 14.37 -1.68 9.83
C LYS A 71 15.83 -2.00 9.52
N THR A 72 16.06 -3.18 8.96
CA THR A 72 17.37 -3.52 8.38
C THR A 72 17.61 -2.72 7.09
N GLY A 73 18.87 -2.64 6.65
CA GLY A 73 19.20 -2.01 5.37
C GLY A 73 18.43 -2.63 4.19
N GLU A 74 18.27 -3.95 4.20
CA GLU A 74 17.50 -4.68 3.19
C GLU A 74 16.01 -4.30 3.21
N GLN A 75 15.39 -4.20 4.38
CA GLN A 75 14.00 -3.75 4.50
C GLN A 75 13.81 -2.30 4.02
N ILE A 76 14.80 -1.43 4.25
CA ILE A 76 14.78 -0.05 3.73
C ILE A 76 14.86 -0.05 2.21
N LEU A 77 15.77 -0.85 1.64
CA LEU A 77 15.91 -0.97 0.18
C LEU A 77 14.64 -1.52 -0.46
N GLU A 78 14.04 -2.57 0.11
CA GLU A 78 12.77 -3.13 -0.38
C GLU A 78 11.65 -2.10 -0.32
N MET A 79 11.53 -1.35 0.77
CA MET A 79 10.52 -0.30 0.90
C MET A 79 10.65 0.78 -0.19
N ILE A 80 11.89 1.22 -0.48
CA ILE A 80 12.16 2.21 -1.54
C ILE A 80 11.88 1.60 -2.93
N ALA A 81 12.26 0.35 -3.16
CA ALA A 81 12.01 -0.35 -4.41
C ALA A 81 10.50 -0.53 -4.65
N LEU A 82 9.73 -0.87 -3.62
CA LEU A 82 8.28 -0.99 -3.66
C LEU A 82 7.60 0.35 -3.95
N GLU A 83 8.04 1.44 -3.30
CA GLU A 83 7.57 2.80 -3.60
C GLU A 83 7.76 3.09 -5.10
N GLN A 84 8.98 2.91 -5.61
CA GLN A 84 9.30 3.19 -7.00
C GLN A 84 8.53 2.28 -7.97
N PHE A 85 8.37 1.00 -7.63
CA PHE A 85 7.59 0.04 -8.42
C PHE A 85 6.15 0.52 -8.58
N ILE A 86 5.48 0.92 -7.49
CA ILE A 86 4.12 1.44 -7.55
C ILE A 86 4.05 2.73 -8.39
N GLU A 87 5.06 3.60 -8.27
CA GLU A 87 5.08 4.86 -9.02
C GLU A 87 5.18 4.70 -10.53
N ILE A 88 5.85 3.65 -11.03
CA ILE A 88 5.99 3.40 -12.48
C ILE A 88 4.83 2.61 -13.10
N LEU A 89 3.89 2.10 -12.29
CA LEU A 89 2.73 1.37 -12.80
C LEU A 89 1.81 2.32 -13.61
N PRO A 90 1.16 1.83 -14.68
CA PRO A 90 0.14 2.61 -15.38
C PRO A 90 -0.99 3.03 -14.43
N ASP A 91 -1.55 4.24 -14.59
CA ASP A 91 -2.47 4.88 -13.64
C ASP A 91 -3.57 3.96 -13.08
N LYS A 92 -4.25 3.19 -13.94
CA LYS A 92 -5.32 2.26 -13.52
C LYS A 92 -4.81 1.13 -12.63
N VAL A 93 -3.64 0.58 -12.97
CA VAL A 93 -2.99 -0.49 -12.20
C VAL A 93 -2.44 0.08 -10.90
N LYS A 94 -1.80 1.24 -10.96
CA LYS A 94 -1.28 1.96 -9.80
C LYS A 94 -2.37 2.23 -8.78
N LEU A 95 -3.50 2.80 -9.21
CA LEU A 95 -4.65 3.08 -8.35
C LEU A 95 -5.14 1.80 -7.66
N TRP A 96 -5.34 0.74 -8.43
CA TRP A 96 -5.76 -0.57 -7.91
C TRP A 96 -4.79 -1.10 -6.85
N VAL A 97 -3.49 -1.10 -7.14
CA VAL A 97 -2.47 -1.58 -6.19
C VAL A 97 -2.44 -0.70 -4.93
N GLN A 98 -2.53 0.63 -5.07
CA GLN A 98 -2.51 1.56 -3.94
C GLN A 98 -3.73 1.41 -3.02
N GLU A 99 -4.92 1.15 -3.56
CA GLU A 99 -6.14 0.89 -2.77
C GLU A 99 -5.98 -0.33 -1.85
N HIS A 100 -5.20 -1.33 -2.28
CA HIS A 100 -4.97 -2.58 -1.56
C HIS A 100 -3.77 -2.53 -0.59
N ARG A 101 -3.06 -1.39 -0.53
CA ARG A 101 -1.95 -1.10 0.41
C ARG A 101 -1.01 -2.29 0.64
N PRO A 102 -0.27 -2.75 -0.38
CA PRO A 102 0.64 -3.86 -0.23
C PRO A 102 1.80 -3.49 0.69
N GLU A 103 2.09 -4.37 1.65
CA GLU A 103 3.23 -4.23 2.56
C GLU A 103 4.54 -4.80 1.98
N THR A 104 4.43 -5.64 0.93
CA THR A 104 5.55 -6.35 0.33
C THR A 104 5.55 -6.25 -1.19
N SER A 105 6.73 -6.36 -1.77
CA SER A 105 6.92 -6.36 -3.23
C SER A 105 6.12 -7.47 -3.91
N THR A 106 6.16 -8.67 -3.35
CA THR A 106 5.42 -9.84 -3.85
C THR A 106 3.92 -9.59 -3.91
N LYS A 107 3.35 -8.99 -2.86
CA LYS A 107 1.91 -8.68 -2.82
C LYS A 107 1.55 -7.63 -3.87
N ALA A 108 2.36 -6.59 -4.03
CA ALA A 108 2.15 -5.55 -5.05
C ALA A 108 2.22 -6.10 -6.48
N ILE A 109 3.18 -7.00 -6.75
CA ILE A 109 3.33 -7.66 -8.05
C ILE A 109 2.09 -8.51 -8.36
N SER A 110 1.68 -9.39 -7.43
CA SER A 110 0.49 -10.23 -7.61
C SER A 110 -0.75 -9.39 -7.90
N LEU A 111 -1.00 -8.31 -7.14
CA LEU A 111 -2.14 -7.42 -7.37
C LEU A 111 -2.11 -6.76 -8.75
N ALA A 112 -0.92 -6.38 -9.23
CA ALA A 112 -0.76 -5.79 -10.56
C ALA A 112 -0.99 -6.81 -11.66
N GLU A 113 -0.46 -8.02 -11.51
CA GLU A 113 -0.64 -9.13 -12.46
C GLU A 113 -2.10 -9.55 -12.56
N ASP A 114 -2.78 -9.74 -11.41
CA ASP A 114 -4.19 -10.11 -11.36
C ASP A 114 -5.08 -9.08 -12.06
N PHE A 115 -4.83 -7.79 -11.83
CA PHE A 115 -5.56 -6.71 -12.49
C PHE A 115 -5.35 -6.69 -14.01
N LEU A 116 -4.11 -6.92 -14.45
CA LEU A 116 -3.78 -6.95 -15.88
C LEU A 116 -4.37 -8.17 -16.57
N LEU A 117 -4.39 -9.33 -15.90
CA LEU A 117 -5.00 -10.56 -16.42
C LEU A 117 -6.51 -10.37 -16.58
N ALA A 118 -7.20 -9.91 -15.55
CA ALA A 118 -8.63 -9.65 -15.59
C ALA A 118 -9.02 -8.67 -16.71
N ARG A 119 -8.17 -7.65 -16.95
CA ARG A 119 -8.41 -6.69 -18.05
C ARG A 119 -8.24 -7.32 -19.43
N ARG A 120 -7.22 -8.17 -19.62
CA ARG A 120 -7.03 -8.91 -20.88
C ARG A 120 -8.21 -9.81 -21.18
N GLU A 121 -8.66 -10.57 -20.19
CA GLU A 121 -9.82 -11.45 -20.36
C GLU A 121 -11.07 -10.66 -20.77
N ALA A 122 -11.33 -9.52 -20.11
CA ALA A 122 -12.46 -8.66 -20.47
C ALA A 122 -12.38 -8.10 -21.91
N ASP A 123 -11.19 -7.74 -22.37
CA ASP A 123 -10.95 -7.26 -23.73
C ASP A 123 -11.12 -8.38 -24.78
N ASP A 124 -10.67 -9.60 -24.46
CA ASP A 124 -10.85 -10.79 -25.30
C ASP A 124 -12.32 -11.19 -25.43
N TYR A 125 -13.09 -11.18 -24.33
CA TYR A 125 -14.54 -11.42 -24.37
C TYR A 125 -15.28 -10.36 -25.19
N ARG A 126 -14.89 -9.09 -25.06
CA ARG A 126 -15.53 -7.98 -25.81
C ARG A 126 -15.23 -8.10 -27.30
N THR A 127 -13.99 -8.40 -27.67
CA THR A 127 -13.58 -8.57 -29.06
C THR A 127 -14.22 -9.82 -29.67
N GLY A 128 -14.19 -10.95 -28.97
CA GLY A 128 -14.84 -12.19 -29.39
C GLY A 128 -16.36 -12.05 -29.56
N SER A 129 -17.03 -11.35 -28.64
CA SER A 129 -18.47 -11.07 -28.75
C SER A 129 -18.80 -10.12 -29.91
N GLN A 130 -17.98 -9.10 -30.15
CA GLN A 130 -18.18 -8.18 -31.27
C GLN A 130 -18.01 -8.87 -32.63
N VAL A 131 -17.03 -9.78 -32.74
CA VAL A 131 -16.79 -10.59 -33.94
C VAL A 131 -17.91 -11.61 -34.14
N ALA A 132 -18.33 -12.33 -33.09
CA ALA A 132 -19.43 -13.29 -33.16
C ALA A 132 -20.74 -12.62 -33.59
N LEU A 133 -21.10 -11.47 -32.99
CA LEU A 133 -22.29 -10.70 -33.38
C LEU A 133 -22.23 -10.20 -34.82
N SER A 134 -21.04 -9.84 -35.31
CA SER A 134 -20.85 -9.45 -36.71
C SER A 134 -21.00 -10.63 -37.67
N ILE A 135 -20.51 -11.82 -37.31
CA ILE A 135 -20.63 -13.03 -38.14
C ILE A 135 -22.09 -13.51 -38.17
N ASP A 136 -22.73 -13.62 -37.00
CA ASP A 136 -24.13 -14.05 -36.86
C ASP A 136 -25.10 -13.12 -37.63
N TYR A 137 -24.78 -11.81 -37.70
CA TYR A 137 -25.56 -10.85 -38.47
C TYR A 137 -25.52 -11.11 -39.98
N TRP A 138 -24.37 -11.50 -40.53
CA TRP A 138 -24.23 -11.80 -41.95
C TRP A 138 -24.82 -13.18 -42.32
N GLU A 139 -24.70 -14.19 -41.46
CA GLU A 139 -25.32 -15.51 -41.69
C GLU A 139 -26.85 -15.49 -41.66
N ARG A 140 -27.45 -14.55 -40.93
CA ARG A 140 -28.91 -14.42 -40.84
C ARG A 140 -29.54 -13.66 -42.01
N LEU A 141 -28.72 -13.00 -42.83
CA LEU A 141 -29.12 -12.23 -44.01
C LEU A 141 -28.77 -12.92 -45.34
N SER A 142 -28.09 -14.08 -45.30
CA SER A 142 -27.86 -14.98 -46.44
C SER A 142 -28.90 -16.09 -46.50
#